data_AF-A0A345PIY8-F1
#
_entry.id   AF-A0A345PIY8-F1
#
_cell.length_a   1.000
_cell.length_b   1.000
_cell.length_c   1.000
_cell.angle_alpha   90.00
_cell.angle_beta   90.00
_cell.angle_gamma   90.00
#
_symmetry.space_group_name_H-M   'P 1'
#
loop_
_entity.id
_entity.type
_entity.pdbx_description
1 polymer ?
#
loop_
_entity_poly.entity_id
_entity_poly.type
_entity_poly.pdbx_seq_one_letter_code
_entity_poly.pdbx_strand_id
1 'polypeptide(L)'
;MSPVRFFIYQFVLFIALLLLNIYSDPYISKPFSLVDLIAIAITAPIFILLISLIGKLYIRFNTRLRNKVVLSVTAFILAIICLVIVENIWFEIKGEMLIN
;
A
#
# COMPACT_ATOMS: atom_id res chain seq x y z
N MET A 1 -9.97 -0.74 -20.07
CA MET A 1 -10.32 -0.32 -18.69
C MET A 1 -10.47 1.19 -18.69
N SER A 2 -11.43 1.78 -17.99
CA SER A 2 -11.48 3.25 -17.90
C SER A 2 -10.34 3.77 -17.01
N PRO A 3 -9.78 4.97 -17.27
CA PRO A 3 -8.71 5.56 -16.46
C PRO A 3 -9.09 5.67 -14.98
N VAL A 4 -10.36 6.00 -14.70
CA VAL A 4 -10.90 6.09 -13.34
C VAL A 4 -10.86 4.74 -12.62
N ARG A 5 -11.27 3.65 -13.28
CA ARG A 5 -11.19 2.31 -12.67
C ARG A 5 -9.75 1.92 -12.39
N PHE A 6 -8.84 2.16 -13.35
CA PHE A 6 -7.41 1.93 -13.13
C PHE A 6 -6.89 2.69 -11.91
N PHE A 7 -7.22 3.98 -11.80
CA PHE A 7 -6.84 4.82 -10.67
C PHE A 7 -7.36 4.26 -9.33
N ILE A 8 -8.64 3.87 -9.25
CA ILE A 8 -9.24 3.31 -8.02
C ILE A 8 -8.52 2.02 -7.61
N TYR A 9 -8.29 1.09 -8.54
CA TYR A 9 -7.59 -0.15 -8.21
C TYR A 9 -6.14 0.10 -7.79
N GLN A 10 -5.44 1.01 -8.48
CA GLN A 10 -4.07 1.38 -8.14
C GLN A 10 -4.00 2.01 -6.75
N PHE A 11 -4.94 2.91 -6.44
CA PHE A 11 -5.07 3.56 -5.14
C PHE A 11 -5.29 2.55 -4.00
N VAL A 12 -6.24 1.62 -4.16
CA VAL A 12 -6.50 0.57 -3.17
C VAL A 12 -5.29 -0.34 -2.97
N LEU A 13 -4.61 -0.73 -4.06
CA LEU A 13 -3.40 -1.55 -3.99
C LEU A 13 -2.25 -0.83 -3.28
N PHE A 14 -2.10 0.49 -3.49
CA PHE A 14 -1.10 1.28 -2.78
C PHE A 14 -1.42 1.46 -1.29
N ILE A 15 -2.69 1.67 -0.93
CA ILE A 15 -3.10 1.68 0.48
C ILE A 15 -2.76 0.34 1.14
N ALA A 16 -3.10 -0.78 0.49
CA ALA A 16 -2.81 -2.10 1.02
C ALA A 16 -1.30 -2.33 1.21
N LEU A 17 -0.47 -1.90 0.26
CA LEU A 17 0.99 -1.95 0.35
C LEU A 17 1.54 -1.11 1.51
N LEU A 18 1.05 0.13 1.65
CA LEU A 18 1.48 1.04 2.72
C LEU A 18 1.10 0.49 4.09
N LEU A 19 -0.15 0.04 4.27
CA LEU A 19 -0.59 -0.58 5.51
C LEU A 19 0.22 -1.84 5.83
N LEU A 20 0.45 -2.71 4.84
CA LEU A 20 1.26 -3.90 5.03
C LEU A 20 2.68 -3.54 5.49
N ASN A 21 3.29 -2.51 4.89
CA ASN A 21 4.61 -2.05 5.28
C ASN A 21 4.61 -1.50 6.72
N ILE A 22 3.66 -0.64 7.06
CA ILE A 22 3.50 -0.04 8.39
C ILE A 22 3.32 -1.11 9.47
N TYR A 23 2.42 -2.08 9.25
CA TYR A 23 2.18 -3.14 10.23
C TYR A 23 3.29 -4.19 10.28
N SER A 24 4.15 -4.28 9.26
CA SER A 24 5.28 -5.21 9.26
C SER A 24 6.51 -4.65 9.98
N ASP A 25 6.64 -3.32 10.09
CA ASP A 25 7.79 -2.64 10.69
C ASP A 25 8.09 -3.09 12.14
N PRO A 26 7.10 -3.24 13.04
CA PRO A 26 7.34 -3.70 14.41
C PRO A 26 7.90 -5.13 14.49
N TYR A 27 7.60 -5.96 13.50
CA TYR A 27 8.01 -7.38 13.47
C TYR A 27 9.35 -7.59 12.76
N ILE A 28 9.91 -6.58 12.08
CA ILE A 28 11.19 -6.65 11.38
C ILE A 28 12.16 -5.68 12.06
N SER A 29 12.29 -5.82 13.37
CA SER A 29 13.17 -5.00 14.21
C SER A 29 14.43 -5.77 14.60
N LYS A 30 15.58 -5.10 14.66
CA LYS A 30 16.83 -5.73 15.14
C LYS A 30 16.77 -5.90 16.67
N PRO A 31 17.29 -7.00 17.24
CA PRO A 31 17.98 -8.13 16.60
C PRO A 31 17.03 -9.14 15.96
N PHE A 32 17.45 -9.68 14.82
CA PHE A 32 16.64 -10.61 14.02
C PHE A 32 16.31 -11.89 14.82
N SER A 33 15.02 -12.12 15.09
CA SER A 33 14.50 -13.23 15.88
C SER A 33 13.82 -14.30 15.02
N LEU A 34 13.54 -15.48 15.59
CA LEU A 34 12.70 -16.51 14.96
C LEU A 34 11.28 -15.99 14.67
N VAL A 35 10.80 -15.04 15.48
CA VAL A 35 9.51 -14.37 15.26
C VAL A 35 9.52 -13.58 13.95
N ASP A 36 10.62 -12.88 13.67
CA ASP A 36 10.80 -12.07 12.46
C ASP A 36 10.86 -12.95 11.21
N LEU A 37 11.46 -14.15 11.32
CA LEU A 37 11.48 -15.13 10.23
C LEU A 37 10.05 -15.57 9.85
N ILE A 38 9.19 -15.82 10.85
CA ILE A 38 7.79 -16.18 10.65
C ILE A 38 7.01 -14.98 10.07
N ALA A 39 7.25 -13.77 10.59
CA ALA A 39 6.62 -12.55 10.09
C ALA A 39 6.98 -12.30 8.61
N ILE A 40 8.24 -12.48 8.22
CA ILE A 40 8.68 -12.37 6.83
C ILE A 40 8.07 -13.48 5.96
N ALA A 41 8.00 -14.72 6.47
CA ALA A 41 7.39 -15.82 5.75
C ALA A 41 5.89 -15.58 5.44
N ILE A 42 5.19 -14.82 6.28
CA ILE A 42 3.78 -14.45 6.07
C ILE A 42 3.65 -13.18 5.21
N THR A 43 4.47 -12.17 5.44
CA THR A 43 4.37 -10.87 4.74
C THR A 43 4.90 -10.94 3.31
N ALA A 44 5.96 -11.71 3.04
CA ALA A 44 6.53 -11.89 1.71
C ALA A 44 5.53 -12.39 0.64
N PRO A 45 4.74 -13.46 0.87
CA PRO A 45 3.75 -13.90 -0.12
C PRO A 45 2.64 -12.86 -0.35
N ILE A 46 2.26 -12.09 0.68
CA ILE A 46 1.29 -11.00 0.54
C ILE A 46 1.88 -9.89 -0.34
N PHE A 47 3.14 -9.50 -0.12
CA PHE A 47 3.86 -8.55 -0.96
C PHE A 47 3.94 -9.01 -2.42
N ILE A 48 4.33 -10.27 -2.65
CA ILE A 48 4.41 -10.86 -3.99
C ILE A 48 3.04 -10.83 -4.68
N LEU A 49 1.98 -11.16 -3.94
CA LEU A 49 0.61 -11.13 -4.45
C LEU A 49 0.20 -9.71 -4.85
N LEU A 50 0.42 -8.71 -3.98
CA LEU A 50 0.10 -7.31 -4.28
C LEU A 50 0.87 -6.78 -5.50
N ILE A 51 2.17 -7.04 -5.58
CA ILE A 51 3.00 -6.63 -6.72
C ILE A 51 2.53 -7.32 -8.01
N SER A 52 2.20 -8.61 -7.95
CA SER A 52 1.65 -9.35 -9.09
C SER A 52 0.31 -8.77 -9.57
N LEU A 53 -0.57 -8.39 -8.64
CA LEU A 53 -1.84 -7.72 -8.97
C LEU A 53 -1.62 -6.36 -9.63
N ILE A 54 -0.67 -5.54 -9.13
CA ILE A 54 -0.30 -4.27 -9.76
C ILE A 54 0.23 -4.51 -11.17
N GLY A 55 1.12 -5.49 -11.36
CA GLY A 55 1.64 -5.87 -12.67
C GLY A 55 0.53 -6.26 -13.65
N LYS A 56 -0.40 -7.13 -13.21
CA LYS A 56 -1.57 -7.53 -14.02
C LYS A 56 -2.45 -6.34 -14.38
N LEU A 57 -2.69 -5.42 -13.44
CA LEU A 57 -3.45 -4.20 -13.67
C LEU A 57 -2.76 -3.30 -14.71
N TYR A 58 -1.45 -3.18 -14.62
CA TYR A 58 -0.63 -2.38 -15.53
C TYR A 58 -0.61 -2.95 -16.96
N ILE A 59 -0.56 -4.28 -17.11
CA ILE A 59 -0.62 -4.96 -18.41
C ILE A 59 -2.00 -4.80 -19.04
N ARG A 60 -3.07 -4.94 -18.26
CA ARG A 60 -4.47 -4.87 -18.76
C ARG A 60 -4.89 -3.48 -19.23
N PHE A 61 -4.22 -2.43 -18.76
CA PHE A 61 -4.51 -1.06 -19.15
C PHE A 61 -3.65 -0.66 -20.35
N ASN A 62 -4.20 -0.67 -21.57
CA ASN A 62 -3.44 -0.31 -22.78
C ASN A 62 -3.47 1.21 -23.03
N THR A 63 -2.59 1.97 -22.35
CA THR A 63 -2.37 3.41 -22.61
C THR A 63 -0.88 3.73 -22.67
N ARG A 64 -0.52 4.94 -23.11
CA ARG A 64 0.89 5.40 -23.15
C ARG A 64 1.53 5.28 -21.77
N LEU A 65 2.75 4.74 -21.71
CA LEU A 65 3.51 4.55 -20.45
C LEU A 65 3.52 5.81 -19.57
N ARG A 66 3.68 7.00 -20.15
CA ARG A 66 3.61 8.29 -19.42
C ARG A 66 2.31 8.45 -18.64
N ASN A 67 1.16 8.18 -19.24
CA ASN A 67 -0.13 8.35 -18.57
C ASN A 67 -0.30 7.32 -17.44
N LYS A 68 0.23 6.10 -17.60
CA LYS A 68 0.20 5.11 -16.52
C LYS A 68 1.03 5.54 -15.32
N VAL A 69 2.24 6.04 -15.58
CA VAL A 69 3.16 6.51 -14.52
C VAL A 69 2.55 7.70 -13.80
N VAL A 70 2.03 8.70 -14.53
CA VAL A 70 1.38 9.86 -13.92
C VAL A 70 0.19 9.44 -13.05
N LEU A 71 -0.70 8.59 -13.56
CA LEU A 71 -1.84 8.08 -12.79
C LEU A 71 -1.42 7.26 -11.57
N SER A 72 -0.32 6.51 -11.68
CA SER A 72 0.21 5.74 -10.56
C SER A 72 0.81 6.64 -9.49
N VAL A 73 1.58 7.65 -9.87
CA VAL A 73 2.20 8.59 -8.95
C VAL A 73 1.12 9.40 -8.23
N THR A 74 0.11 9.88 -8.97
CA THR A 74 -1.01 10.59 -8.33
C THR A 74 -1.79 9.69 -7.39
N ALA A 75 -2.05 8.43 -7.76
CA ALA A 75 -2.72 7.48 -6.87
C ALA A 75 -1.91 7.20 -5.59
N PHE A 76 -0.59 7.11 -5.71
CA PHE A 76 0.30 6.90 -4.57
C PHE A 76 0.31 8.09 -3.60
N ILE A 77 0.44 9.32 -4.13
CA ILE A 77 0.37 10.54 -3.32
C ILE A 77 -1.00 10.64 -2.63
N LEU A 78 -2.08 10.35 -3.36
CA LEU A 78 -3.43 10.36 -2.79
C LEU A 78 -3.59 9.32 -1.68
N ALA A 79 -2.96 8.14 -1.81
CA ALA A 79 -3.00 7.10 -0.79
C ALA A 79 -2.33 7.55 0.50
N ILE A 80 -1.18 8.21 0.41
CA ILE A 80 -0.49 8.78 1.57
C ILE A 80 -1.36 9.85 2.24
N ILE A 81 -1.88 10.80 1.45
CA ILE A 81 -2.76 11.86 1.98
C ILE A 81 -3.99 11.25 2.67
N CYS A 82 -4.60 10.22 2.08
CA CYS A 82 -5.74 9.53 2.65
C CYS A 82 -5.40 8.90 4.01
N LEU A 83 -4.26 8.20 4.11
CA LEU A 83 -3.81 7.60 5.37
C LEU A 83 -3.58 8.66 6.47
N VAL A 84 -2.91 9.76 6.13
CA VAL A 84 -2.66 10.87 7.08
C VAL A 84 -3.97 11.51 7.53
N ILE A 85 -4.94 11.69 6.63
CA ILE A 85 -6.25 12.24 7.00
C ILE A 85 -6.99 11.28 7.95
N VAL A 86 -6.99 9.98 7.64
CA VAL A 86 -7.64 8.96 8.48
C VAL A 86 -7.00 8.91 9.87
N GLU A 87 -5.68 8.99 9.94
CA GLU A 87 -4.94 9.03 11.19
C GLU A 87 -5.27 10.28 12.03
N ASN A 88 -5.31 11.46 11.40
CA ASN A 88 -5.68 12.70 12.09
C ASN A 88 -7.12 12.66 12.63
N ILE A 89 -8.07 12.19 11.81
CA ILE A 89 -9.47 12.05 12.23
C ILE A 89 -9.59 11.07 13.40
N TRP A 90 -8.85 9.96 13.35
CA TRP A 90 -8.86 8.98 14.44
C TRP A 90 -8.28 9.55 15.73
N PHE A 91 -7.16 10.26 15.62
CA PHE A 91 -6.54 10.95 16.76
C PHE A 91 -7.50 11.97 17.38
N GLU A 92 -8.24 12.73 16.58
CA GLU A 92 -9.23 13.69 17.08
C GLU A 92 -10.40 13.01 17.82
N ILE A 93 -10.84 11.84 17.36
CA ILE A 93 -11.98 11.10 17.96
C ILE A 93 -11.56 10.31 19.20
N LYS A 94 -10.39 9.67 19.18
CA LYS A 94 -9.95 8.71 20.21
C LYS A 94 -8.84 9.23 21.12
N GLY A 95 -8.11 10.26 20.72
CA GLY A 95 -6.94 10.78 21.43
C GLY A 95 -5.71 9.86 21.34
N GLU A 96 -5.76 8.80 20.53
CA GLU A 96 -4.69 7.83 20.34
C GLU A 96 -4.29 7.77 18.86
N MET A 97 -3.01 7.50 18.57
CA MET A 97 -2.56 7.30 17.19
C MET A 97 -3.04 5.93 16.69
N LEU A 98 -3.54 5.89 15.44
CA LEU A 98 -4.06 4.67 14.82
C LEU A 98 -2.91 3.71 14.44
N ILE A 99 -1.77 4.31 14.08
CA ILE A 99 -0.52 3.64 13.77
C ILE A 99 0.45 4.03 14.88
N ASN A 100 1.02 3.05 15.59
CA ASN A 100 1.87 3.26 16.75
C ASN A 100 3.19 2.49 16.60
#